data_AF-A0AAN6MZW4-F1
#
_entry.id   AF-A0AAN6MZW4-F1
#
_cell.length_a   1.000
_cell.length_b   1.000
_cell.length_c   1.000
_cell.angle_alpha   90.00
_cell.angle_beta   90.00
_cell.angle_gamma   90.00
#
_symmetry.space_group_name_H-M   'P 1'
#
loop_
_entity.id
_entity.type
_entity.pdbx_description
1 polymer ?
#
loop_
_entity_poly.entity_id
_entity_poly.type
_entity_poly.pdbx_seq_one_letter_code
_entity_poly.pdbx_strand_id
1 'polypeptide(L)'
;MKNDIEMARRPTIRGAPPEETEYQPVNWKRLFFAPKYLICWLIAIAIVVLTILMTIHHDQVVAYLRPFSEKVRDLPAGWLIPIAILIVISFPPLFGHEIVALLCGVVYGLWIGFGIVAAGTFIGEVGTWFAFMSLLRRKAEKLERTNLNYGALARLTRDGGFWIVMVIRFSAIPSHFSTAVFATCGVNFWSFAIATFLTLPKQIFLVYLGVLLLQSKPDNSAKNIIFGVAFAVTIVMAFYIWYKMRGIKKVLLEEQEQRKRDRELALQKENETLASSSFVRDESPQSKDRTWLLADQARRQQEFEMDRRADYQQVDMEAAAGTTGRIPPQRPPRWAPAEPRREQEVSGLDGAPGHRTSTGLDGEWV
;
A
#
# COMPACT_ATOMS: atom_id res chain seq x y z
N MET A 1 -30.03 10.04 1.95
CA MET A 1 -29.46 8.92 1.18
C MET A 1 -28.08 9.33 0.69
N LYS A 2 -27.03 8.89 1.40
CA LYS A 2 -25.64 9.08 1.00
C LYS A 2 -25.31 8.01 -0.03
N ASN A 3 -24.95 8.43 -1.24
CA ASN A 3 -24.26 7.56 -2.19
C ASN A 3 -22.82 7.42 -1.70
N ASP A 4 -22.64 6.57 -0.70
CA ASP A 4 -21.31 6.08 -0.35
C ASP A 4 -20.79 5.33 -1.57
N ILE A 5 -19.54 5.62 -1.92
CA ILE A 5 -18.82 4.95 -2.99
C ILE A 5 -18.72 3.47 -2.59
N GLU A 6 -19.67 2.69 -3.06
CA GLU A 6 -19.64 1.24 -3.04
C GLU A 6 -18.40 0.83 -3.83
N MET A 7 -17.33 0.56 -3.08
CA MET A 7 -16.07 0.06 -3.62
C MET A 7 -16.42 -1.17 -4.43
N ALA A 8 -16.35 -1.06 -5.76
CA ALA A 8 -16.66 -2.12 -6.68
C ALA A 8 -16.11 -3.44 -6.15
N ARG A 9 -17.03 -4.31 -5.71
CA ARG A 9 -16.73 -5.59 -5.09
C ARG A 9 -16.05 -6.44 -6.15
N ARG A 10 -14.72 -6.32 -6.27
CA ARG A 10 -13.94 -7.27 -7.06
C ARG A 10 -14.23 -8.64 -6.46
N PRO A 11 -14.50 -9.67 -7.28
CA PRO A 11 -14.75 -11.00 -6.79
C PRO A 11 -13.55 -11.40 -5.91
N THR A 12 -13.82 -11.59 -4.63
CA THR A 12 -12.83 -12.02 -3.66
C THR A 12 -12.33 -13.39 -4.11
N ILE A 13 -11.10 -13.45 -4.60
CA ILE A 13 -10.42 -14.72 -4.84
C ILE A 13 -10.34 -15.42 -3.49
N ARG A 14 -10.99 -16.59 -3.36
CA ARG A 14 -10.88 -17.46 -2.18
C ARG A 14 -9.40 -17.65 -1.85
N GLY A 15 -8.97 -17.18 -0.69
CA GLY A 15 -7.58 -17.34 -0.20
C GLY A 15 -6.66 -16.13 -0.33
N ALA A 16 -7.14 -14.95 -0.76
CA ALA A 16 -6.34 -13.73 -0.61
C ALA A 16 -6.18 -13.37 0.89
N PRO A 17 -4.98 -12.98 1.37
CA PRO A 17 -4.79 -12.52 2.74
C PRO A 17 -5.76 -11.35 3.02
N PRO A 18 -6.27 -11.21 4.26
CA PRO A 18 -7.28 -10.20 4.58
C PRO A 18 -6.81 -8.82 4.14
N GLU A 19 -7.68 -8.08 3.45
CA GLU A 19 -7.37 -6.74 2.95
C GLU A 19 -6.90 -5.85 4.13
N GLU A 20 -5.64 -5.40 4.07
CA GLU A 20 -4.97 -4.61 5.12
C GLU A 20 -5.64 -3.22 5.27
N THR A 21 -6.74 -3.17 6.01
CA THR A 21 -7.52 -1.94 6.30
C THR A 21 -7.30 -1.40 7.71
N GLU A 22 -6.36 -1.97 8.45
CA GLU A 22 -6.06 -1.56 9.83
C GLU A 22 -5.01 -0.45 9.82
N TYR A 23 -5.26 0.63 10.58
CA TYR A 23 -4.29 1.72 10.69
C TYR A 23 -3.13 1.23 11.55
N GLN A 24 -2.00 0.98 10.92
CA GLN A 24 -0.78 0.60 11.61
C GLN A 24 0.07 1.85 11.88
N PRO A 25 0.76 1.94 13.03
CA PRO A 25 1.77 2.96 13.22
C PRO A 25 2.85 2.80 12.14
N VAL A 26 3.22 3.91 11.50
CA VAL A 26 4.22 3.90 10.44
C VAL A 26 5.52 3.34 10.99
N ASN A 27 5.96 2.18 10.48
CA ASN A 27 7.24 1.57 10.86
C ASN A 27 8.40 2.28 10.15
N TRP A 28 8.82 3.42 10.68
CA TRP A 28 9.87 4.28 10.13
C TRP A 28 11.18 3.51 9.86
N LYS A 29 11.57 2.58 10.73
CA LYS A 29 12.81 1.78 10.58
C LYS A 29 12.83 0.97 9.27
N ARG A 30 11.71 0.40 8.84
CA ARG A 30 11.65 -0.40 7.60
C ARG A 30 11.66 0.46 6.34
N LEU A 31 11.14 1.69 6.44
CA LEU A 31 11.10 2.64 5.32
C LEU A 31 12.47 3.29 5.06
N PHE A 32 13.24 3.54 6.12
CA PHE A 32 14.60 4.10 6.04
C PHE A 32 15.66 3.05 5.68
N PHE A 33 15.58 1.82 6.21
CA PHE A 33 16.68 0.84 6.11
C PHE A 33 16.48 -0.26 5.06
N ALA A 34 15.45 -0.19 4.22
CA ALA A 34 15.29 -1.14 3.13
C ALA A 34 16.27 -0.80 1.97
N PRO A 35 17.19 -1.70 1.59
CA PRO A 35 18.27 -1.41 0.63
C PRO A 35 17.75 -1.01 -0.77
N LYS A 36 16.52 -1.42 -1.13
CA LYS A 36 15.86 -1.07 -2.39
C LYS A 36 15.48 0.40 -2.53
N TYR A 37 15.41 1.16 -1.44
CA TYR A 37 15.06 2.60 -1.47
C TYR A 37 16.24 3.53 -1.20
N LEU A 38 17.43 2.99 -0.97
CA LEU A 38 18.60 3.76 -0.56
C LEU A 38 19.01 4.80 -1.61
N ILE A 39 18.92 4.46 -2.90
CA ILE A 39 19.18 5.39 -4.02
C ILE A 39 18.14 6.51 -4.07
N CYS A 40 16.85 6.20 -3.89
CA CYS A 40 15.81 7.22 -3.79
C CYS A 40 16.00 8.13 -2.58
N TRP A 41 16.40 7.57 -1.43
CA TRP A 41 16.73 8.35 -0.24
C TRP A 41 17.94 9.25 -0.45
N LEU A 42 18.98 8.77 -1.14
CA LEU A 42 20.17 9.58 -1.46
C LEU A 42 19.80 10.75 -2.37
N ILE A 43 19.00 10.51 -3.42
CA ILE A 43 18.50 11.57 -4.31
C ILE A 43 17.60 12.55 -3.54
N ALA A 44 16.69 12.06 -2.69
CA ALA A 44 15.83 12.90 -1.88
C ALA A 44 16.62 13.75 -0.88
N ILE A 45 17.63 13.18 -0.23
CA ILE A 45 18.53 13.88 0.68
C ILE A 45 19.34 14.92 -0.08
N ALA A 46 19.89 14.60 -1.26
CA ALA A 46 20.61 15.56 -2.09
C ALA A 46 19.72 16.74 -2.49
N ILE A 47 18.46 16.48 -2.87
CA ILE A 47 17.46 17.51 -3.17
C ILE A 47 17.15 18.37 -1.94
N VAL A 48 16.97 17.75 -0.77
CA VAL A 48 16.68 18.47 0.49
C VAL A 48 17.88 19.30 0.93
N VAL A 49 19.10 18.80 0.82
CA VAL A 49 20.33 19.54 1.14
C VAL A 49 20.50 20.72 0.18
N LEU A 50 20.32 20.50 -1.13
CA LEU A 50 20.35 21.56 -2.12
C LEU A 50 19.30 22.65 -1.84
N THR A 51 18.09 22.22 -1.46
CA THR A 51 16.99 23.09 -1.05
C THR A 51 17.35 23.95 0.17
N ILE A 52 17.92 23.34 1.22
CA ILE A 52 18.34 24.03 2.44
C ILE A 52 19.44 25.05 2.11
N LEU A 53 20.42 24.66 1.29
CA LEU A 53 21.49 25.56 0.84
C LEU A 53 20.92 26.77 0.09
N MET A 54 19.99 26.54 -0.85
CA MET A 54 19.29 27.59 -1.59
C MET A 54 18.49 28.54 -0.69
N THR A 55 17.85 28.00 0.36
CA THR A 55 17.04 28.79 1.30
C THR A 55 17.94 29.69 2.16
N ILE A 56 19.07 29.19 2.63
CA ILE A 56 20.03 29.97 3.44
C ILE A 56 20.68 31.07 2.60
N HIS A 57 21.07 30.77 1.36
CA HIS A 57 21.78 31.69 0.47
C HIS A 57 20.86 32.51 -0.43
N HIS A 58 19.57 32.69 -0.08
CA HIS A 58 18.58 33.36 -0.94
C HIS A 58 19.02 34.74 -1.45
N ASP A 59 19.58 35.59 -0.58
CA ASP A 59 20.05 36.93 -0.97
C ASP A 59 21.23 36.90 -1.95
N GLN A 60 22.18 35.98 -1.72
CA GLN A 60 23.36 35.82 -2.58
C GLN A 60 22.98 35.23 -3.94
N VAL A 61 22.04 34.29 -3.95
CA VAL A 61 21.50 33.69 -5.17
C VAL A 61 20.73 34.73 -5.99
N VAL A 62 19.89 35.54 -5.36
CA VAL A 62 19.18 36.63 -6.04
C VAL A 62 20.16 37.66 -6.61
N ALA A 63 21.18 38.06 -5.83
CA ALA A 63 22.19 39.01 -6.29
C ALA A 63 23.01 38.48 -7.48
N TYR A 64 23.36 37.20 -7.47
CA TYR A 64 24.11 36.56 -8.56
C TYR A 64 23.25 36.33 -9.81
N LEU A 65 21.97 35.98 -9.62
CA LEU A 65 21.04 35.73 -10.73
C LEU A 65 20.46 37.02 -11.33
N ARG A 66 20.46 38.16 -10.63
CA ARG A 66 19.99 39.45 -11.16
C ARG A 66 20.61 39.83 -12.51
N PRO A 67 21.95 39.92 -12.68
CA PRO A 67 22.55 40.30 -13.95
C PRO A 67 22.29 39.28 -15.06
N PHE A 68 22.10 38.00 -14.72
CA PHE A 68 21.68 36.98 -15.68
C PHE A 68 20.22 37.18 -16.09
N SER A 69 19.35 37.49 -15.14
CA SER A 69 17.91 37.68 -15.37
C SER A 69 17.62 38.95 -16.18
N GLU A 70 18.41 40.01 -16.01
CA GLU A 70 18.35 41.21 -16.85
C GLU A 70 18.73 40.90 -18.31
N LYS A 71 19.80 40.11 -18.53
CA LYS A 71 20.15 39.64 -19.88
C LYS A 71 19.04 38.77 -20.50
N VAL A 72 18.39 37.93 -19.67
CA VAL A 72 17.26 37.10 -20.09
C VAL A 72 16.05 37.94 -20.52
N ARG A 73 15.79 39.08 -19.85
CA ARG A 73 14.73 40.01 -20.23
C ARG A 73 14.94 40.63 -21.61
N ASP A 74 16.19 40.95 -21.95
CA ASP A 74 16.52 41.65 -23.19
C ASP A 74 16.44 40.76 -24.44
N LEU A 75 16.26 39.43 -24.27
CA LEU A 75 16.01 38.51 -25.38
C LEU A 75 14.57 38.63 -25.91
N PRO A 76 14.36 38.44 -27.24
CA PRO A 76 13.02 38.31 -27.78
C PRO A 76 12.32 37.10 -27.15
N ALA A 77 11.18 37.35 -26.51
CA ALA A 77 10.42 36.39 -25.70
C ALA A 77 11.06 35.95 -24.36
N GLY A 78 11.92 36.79 -23.77
CA GLY A 78 12.53 36.55 -22.45
C GLY A 78 11.55 36.22 -21.31
N TRP A 79 10.29 36.66 -21.41
CA TRP A 79 9.23 36.38 -20.44
C TRP A 79 8.77 34.91 -20.40
N LEU A 80 9.00 34.13 -21.46
CA LEU A 80 8.68 32.69 -21.50
C LEU A 80 9.67 31.86 -20.68
N ILE A 81 10.91 32.32 -20.55
CA ILE A 81 11.98 31.58 -19.87
C ILE A 81 11.64 31.37 -18.37
N PRO A 82 11.22 32.40 -17.60
CA PRO A 82 10.75 32.20 -16.23
C PRO A 82 9.55 31.25 -16.13
N ILE A 83 8.62 31.28 -17.09
CA ILE A 83 7.47 30.35 -17.12
C ILE A 83 7.96 28.91 -17.25
N ALA A 84 8.85 28.64 -18.20
CA ALA A 84 9.43 27.32 -18.41
C ALA A 84 10.20 26.84 -17.16
N ILE A 85 10.97 27.72 -16.52
CA ILE A 85 11.69 27.41 -15.29
C ILE A 85 10.72 27.06 -14.16
N LEU A 86 9.65 27.84 -13.96
CA LEU A 86 8.63 27.58 -12.92
C LEU A 86 7.93 26.23 -13.16
N ILE A 87 7.66 25.89 -14.42
CA ILE A 87 7.11 24.58 -14.78
C ILE A 87 8.11 23.49 -14.41
N VAL A 88 9.36 23.56 -14.86
CA VAL A 88 10.39 22.53 -14.60
C VAL A 88 10.66 22.34 -13.11
N ILE A 89 10.77 23.43 -12.33
CA ILE A 89 10.97 23.38 -10.87
C ILE A 89 9.76 22.77 -10.14
N SER A 90 8.60 22.69 -10.78
CA SER A 90 7.43 21.99 -10.23
C SER A 90 7.51 20.46 -10.36
N PHE A 91 8.51 19.92 -11.08
CA PHE A 91 8.74 18.48 -11.29
C PHE A 91 10.21 18.09 -11.07
N PRO A 92 10.63 17.66 -9.87
CA PRO A 92 9.90 17.44 -8.60
C PRO A 92 9.61 18.76 -7.87
N PRO A 93 8.66 18.83 -6.92
CA PRO A 93 8.33 20.05 -6.16
C PRO A 93 9.54 20.56 -5.37
N LEU A 94 10.37 21.36 -6.03
CA LEU A 94 11.61 21.91 -5.54
C LEU A 94 11.35 23.30 -4.97
N PHE A 95 12.08 23.65 -3.91
CA PHE A 95 12.11 25.01 -3.38
C PHE A 95 12.89 25.91 -4.36
N GLY A 96 12.42 27.14 -4.55
CA GLY A 96 13.02 28.07 -5.53
C GLY A 96 11.99 28.79 -6.39
N HIS A 97 10.72 28.35 -6.35
CA HIS A 97 9.61 29.10 -6.94
C HIS A 97 9.55 30.53 -6.39
N GLU A 98 9.84 30.70 -5.09
CA GLU A 98 9.87 31.99 -4.41
C GLU A 98 10.99 32.90 -4.95
N ILE A 99 12.17 32.34 -5.23
CA ILE A 99 13.32 33.09 -5.77
C ILE A 99 13.01 33.57 -7.19
N VAL A 100 12.43 32.71 -8.02
CA VAL A 100 12.03 33.07 -9.38
C VAL A 100 10.95 34.15 -9.35
N ALA A 101 9.99 34.07 -8.43
CA ALA A 101 8.96 35.10 -8.26
C ALA A 101 9.54 36.46 -7.83
N LEU A 102 10.50 36.46 -6.89
CA LEU A 102 11.23 37.67 -6.48
C LEU A 102 12.00 38.29 -7.65
N LEU A 103 12.74 37.47 -8.41
CA LEU A 103 13.47 37.93 -9.60
C LEU A 103 12.54 38.48 -10.67
N CYS A 104 11.38 37.83 -10.91
CA CYS A 104 10.37 38.34 -11.83
C CYS A 104 9.86 39.73 -11.40
N GLY A 105 9.64 39.94 -10.10
CA GLY A 105 9.28 41.26 -9.56
C GLY A 105 10.36 42.31 -9.77
N VAL A 106 11.63 41.95 -9.57
CA VAL A 106 12.78 42.84 -9.79
C VAL A 106 12.92 43.23 -11.27
N VAL A 107 12.78 42.27 -12.18
CA VAL A 107 13.15 42.42 -13.60
C VAL A 107 12.00 42.95 -14.47
N TYR A 108 10.78 42.46 -14.24
CA TYR A 108 9.58 42.76 -15.03
C TYR A 108 8.60 43.69 -14.30
N GLY A 109 8.84 44.02 -13.03
CA GLY A 109 7.93 44.82 -12.21
C GLY A 109 6.72 44.02 -11.70
N LEU A 110 5.82 44.70 -10.98
CA LEU A 110 4.74 44.04 -10.24
C LEU A 110 3.73 43.32 -11.14
N TRP A 111 3.12 44.04 -12.09
CA TRP A 111 1.99 43.52 -12.87
C TRP A 111 2.41 42.47 -13.90
N ILE A 112 3.48 42.75 -14.64
CA ILE A 112 4.00 41.83 -15.68
C ILE A 112 4.67 40.63 -15.00
N GLY A 113 5.47 40.86 -13.96
CA GLY A 113 6.08 39.80 -13.15
C GLY A 113 5.02 38.88 -12.52
N PHE A 114 3.93 39.46 -12.00
CA PHE A 114 2.79 38.67 -11.51
C PHE A 114 2.17 37.81 -12.60
N GLY A 115 1.90 38.34 -13.79
CA GLY A 115 1.31 37.56 -14.89
C GLY A 115 2.18 36.36 -15.29
N ILE A 116 3.49 36.58 -15.40
CA ILE A 116 4.48 35.54 -15.71
C ILE A 116 4.48 34.46 -14.62
N VAL A 117 4.58 34.86 -13.35
CA VAL A 117 4.60 33.93 -12.21
C VAL A 117 3.29 33.18 -12.12
N ALA A 118 2.15 33.86 -12.23
CA ALA A 118 0.83 33.25 -12.15
C ALA A 118 0.62 32.18 -13.23
N ALA A 119 1.01 32.47 -14.47
CA ALA A 119 0.94 31.49 -15.56
C ALA A 119 1.85 30.28 -15.31
N GLY A 120 3.10 30.52 -14.93
CA GLY A 120 4.06 29.45 -14.60
C GLY A 120 3.61 28.58 -13.43
N THR A 121 3.14 29.20 -12.33
CA THR A 121 2.61 28.48 -11.16
C THR A 121 1.42 27.62 -11.54
N PHE A 122 0.44 28.19 -12.24
CA PHE A 122 -0.79 27.47 -12.58
C PHE A 122 -0.50 26.25 -13.46
N ILE A 123 0.28 26.43 -14.53
CA ILE A 123 0.65 25.35 -15.44
C ILE A 123 1.52 24.30 -14.74
N GLY A 124 2.50 24.76 -13.95
CA GLY A 124 3.37 23.90 -13.16
C GLY A 124 2.58 23.02 -12.21
N GLU A 125 1.71 23.60 -11.38
CA GLU A 125 0.90 22.86 -10.43
C GLU A 125 -0.11 21.91 -11.10
N VAL A 126 -0.73 22.31 -12.22
CA VAL A 126 -1.61 21.43 -13.01
C VAL A 126 -0.86 20.22 -13.51
N GLY A 127 0.34 20.39 -14.06
CA GLY A 127 1.08 19.24 -14.52
C GLY A 127 1.64 18.41 -13.34
N THR A 128 2.08 19.03 -12.23
CA THR A 128 2.52 18.30 -11.02
C THR A 128 1.40 17.40 -10.53
N TRP A 129 0.17 17.91 -10.51
CA TRP A 129 -1.00 17.11 -10.20
C TRP A 129 -1.09 15.83 -11.05
N PHE A 130 -0.97 15.94 -12.38
CA PHE A 130 -1.03 14.78 -13.28
C PHE A 130 0.14 13.82 -13.07
N ALA A 131 1.35 14.33 -12.84
CA ALA A 131 2.52 13.51 -12.55
C ALA A 131 2.33 12.70 -11.26
N PHE A 132 1.92 13.35 -10.16
CA PHE A 132 1.72 12.69 -8.87
C PHE A 132 0.51 11.74 -8.88
N MET A 133 -0.59 12.14 -9.53
CA MET A 133 -1.77 11.29 -9.68
C MET A 133 -1.44 10.01 -10.44
N SER A 134 -0.63 10.07 -11.49
CA SER A 134 -0.27 8.89 -12.29
C SER A 134 0.77 8.01 -11.59
N LEU A 135 1.79 8.62 -10.99
CA LEU A 135 2.94 7.91 -10.43
C LEU A 135 2.64 7.26 -9.06
N LEU A 136 1.80 7.89 -8.23
CA LEU A 136 1.65 7.52 -6.81
C LEU A 136 0.29 6.92 -6.44
N ARG A 137 -0.64 6.76 -7.38
CA ARG A 137 -2.01 6.28 -7.08
C ARG A 137 -2.06 4.99 -6.27
N ARG A 138 -1.29 3.98 -6.67
CA ARG A 138 -1.24 2.68 -5.96
C ARG A 138 -0.67 2.81 -4.54
N LYS A 139 0.33 3.67 -4.34
CA LYS A 139 0.92 3.92 -3.02
C LYS A 139 -0.02 4.74 -2.15
N ALA A 140 -0.70 5.71 -2.74
CA ALA A 140 -1.68 6.56 -2.06
C ALA A 140 -2.85 5.76 -1.53
N GLU A 141 -3.42 4.87 -2.34
CA GLU A 141 -4.49 3.95 -1.94
C GLU A 141 -4.08 3.03 -0.78
N LYS A 142 -2.82 2.59 -0.75
CA LYS A 142 -2.28 1.83 0.40
C LYS A 142 -2.10 2.72 1.64
N LEU A 143 -1.62 3.94 1.45
CA LEU A 143 -1.37 4.87 2.56
C LEU A 143 -2.68 5.36 3.20
N GLU A 144 -3.73 5.55 2.40
CA GLU A 144 -5.08 5.89 2.86
C GLU A 144 -5.66 4.83 3.78
N ARG A 145 -5.39 3.56 3.51
CA ARG A 145 -5.86 2.43 4.33
C ARG A 145 -5.03 2.18 5.58
N THR A 146 -3.74 2.49 5.53
CA THR A 146 -2.78 2.12 6.60
C THR A 146 -2.40 3.27 7.52
N ASN A 147 -2.57 4.54 7.11
CA ASN A 147 -2.22 5.70 7.92
C ASN A 147 -3.45 6.57 8.24
N LEU A 148 -3.79 6.68 9.53
CA LEU A 148 -4.96 7.44 10.01
C LEU A 148 -4.90 8.93 9.61
N ASN A 149 -3.72 9.57 9.67
CA ASN A 149 -3.61 10.99 9.34
C ASN A 149 -3.83 11.22 7.85
N TYR A 150 -3.27 10.36 7.01
CA TYR A 150 -3.42 10.43 5.56
C TYR A 150 -4.84 10.05 5.12
N GLY A 151 -5.44 9.02 5.71
CA GLY A 151 -6.86 8.67 5.51
C GLY A 151 -7.81 9.79 5.93
N ALA A 152 -7.54 10.44 7.07
CA ALA A 152 -8.32 11.61 7.51
C ALA A 152 -8.18 12.80 6.56
N LEU A 153 -7.00 13.03 5.98
CA LEU A 153 -6.77 14.09 5.02
C LEU A 153 -7.44 13.79 3.67
N ALA A 154 -7.39 12.54 3.21
CA ALA A 154 -8.09 12.11 2.01
C ALA A 154 -9.61 12.28 2.15
N ARG A 155 -10.17 11.86 3.27
CA ARG A 155 -11.60 12.06 3.56
C ARG A 155 -11.96 13.53 3.73
N LEU A 156 -11.13 14.31 4.43
CA LEU A 156 -11.34 15.75 4.60
C LEU A 156 -11.42 16.47 3.25
N THR A 157 -10.51 16.15 2.34
CA THR A 157 -10.41 16.82 1.03
C THR A 157 -11.45 16.32 0.03
N ARG A 158 -11.85 15.05 0.11
CA ARG A 158 -12.94 14.48 -0.71
C ARG A 158 -14.31 14.97 -0.26
N ASP A 159 -14.59 14.96 1.05
CA ASP A 159 -15.88 15.38 1.61
C ASP A 159 -16.04 16.92 1.60
N GLY A 160 -14.96 17.66 1.87
CA GLY A 160 -14.98 19.12 1.87
C GLY A 160 -14.88 19.75 0.48
N GLY A 161 -14.59 18.96 -0.56
CA GLY A 161 -14.59 19.36 -1.97
C GLY A 161 -13.72 20.59 -2.25
N PHE A 162 -14.28 21.57 -2.97
CA PHE A 162 -13.56 22.79 -3.37
C PHE A 162 -13.17 23.68 -2.18
N TRP A 163 -14.06 23.87 -1.21
CA TRP A 163 -13.85 24.83 -0.12
C TRP A 163 -12.64 24.46 0.74
N ILE A 164 -12.54 23.19 1.12
CA ILE A 164 -11.43 22.73 1.96
C ILE A 164 -10.10 22.76 1.22
N VAL A 165 -10.10 22.46 -0.08
CA VAL A 165 -8.90 22.53 -0.93
C VAL A 165 -8.39 23.96 -0.99
N MET A 166 -9.29 24.93 -1.19
CA MET A 166 -8.94 26.36 -1.14
C MET A 166 -8.35 26.76 0.22
N VAL A 167 -8.99 26.39 1.33
CA VAL A 167 -8.52 26.72 2.69
C VAL A 167 -7.11 26.16 2.95
N ILE A 168 -6.86 24.91 2.56
CA ILE A 168 -5.54 24.27 2.72
C ILE A 168 -4.48 25.01 1.88
N ARG A 169 -4.82 25.47 0.67
CA ARG A 169 -3.89 26.22 -0.19
C ARG A 169 -3.59 27.64 0.30
N PHE A 170 -4.52 28.26 1.02
CA PHE A 170 -4.27 29.54 1.71
C PHE A 170 -3.56 29.38 3.06
N SER A 171 -3.43 28.15 3.57
CA SER A 171 -2.68 27.86 4.80
C SER A 171 -1.16 27.98 4.59
N ALA A 172 -0.38 27.91 5.67
CA ALA A 172 1.09 27.88 5.64
C ALA A 172 1.67 26.58 5.08
N ILE A 173 0.82 25.65 4.63
CA ILE A 173 1.28 24.42 3.98
C ILE A 173 1.86 24.80 2.61
N PRO A 174 3.12 24.44 2.32
CA PRO A 174 3.73 24.75 1.02
C PRO A 174 2.83 24.28 -0.14
N SER A 175 2.55 25.17 -1.10
CA SER A 175 1.59 24.91 -2.20
C SER A 175 2.02 23.71 -3.06
N HIS A 176 3.31 23.50 -3.20
CA HIS A 176 3.87 22.35 -3.90
C HIS A 176 3.57 21.02 -3.17
N PHE A 177 3.62 21.03 -1.84
CA PHE A 177 3.31 19.85 -1.03
C PHE A 177 1.81 19.55 -1.04
N SER A 178 0.96 20.56 -0.87
CA SER A 178 -0.50 20.36 -0.88
C SER A 178 -1.00 19.83 -2.22
N THR A 179 -0.42 20.27 -3.34
CA THR A 179 -0.72 19.74 -4.69
C THR A 179 -0.44 18.25 -4.80
N ALA A 180 0.73 17.79 -4.33
CA ALA A 180 1.08 16.37 -4.33
C ALA A 180 0.08 15.54 -3.50
N VAL A 181 -0.28 16.05 -2.32
CA VAL A 181 -1.25 15.41 -1.43
C VAL A 181 -2.64 15.32 -2.06
N PHE A 182 -3.15 16.41 -2.64
CA PHE A 182 -4.48 16.40 -3.24
C PHE A 182 -4.57 15.47 -4.45
N ALA A 183 -3.51 15.43 -5.27
CA ALA A 183 -3.40 14.51 -6.39
C ALA A 183 -3.49 13.06 -5.91
N THR A 184 -2.84 12.73 -4.79
CA THR A 184 -2.84 11.38 -4.23
C THR A 184 -4.09 11.06 -3.40
N CYS A 185 -4.79 12.06 -2.84
CA CYS A 185 -6.05 11.89 -2.10
C CYS A 185 -7.28 11.72 -3.00
N GLY A 186 -7.14 11.83 -4.33
CA GLY A 186 -8.24 11.61 -5.28
C GLY A 186 -9.29 12.71 -5.26
N VAL A 187 -8.88 13.95 -5.00
CA VAL A 187 -9.72 15.16 -5.11
C VAL A 187 -10.07 15.41 -6.58
N ASN A 188 -11.21 16.06 -6.87
CA ASN A 188 -11.58 16.39 -8.24
C ASN A 188 -10.61 17.44 -8.83
N PHE A 189 -10.12 17.19 -10.04
CA PHE A 189 -9.20 18.10 -10.76
C PHE A 189 -9.76 19.52 -10.87
N TRP A 190 -11.05 19.67 -11.16
CA TRP A 190 -11.67 21.00 -11.30
C TRP A 190 -11.69 21.79 -9.99
N SER A 191 -12.00 21.11 -8.88
CA SER A 191 -11.93 21.72 -7.55
C SER A 191 -10.51 22.20 -7.24
N PHE A 192 -9.51 21.41 -7.61
CA PHE A 192 -8.10 21.77 -7.46
C PHE A 192 -7.70 22.94 -8.38
N ALA A 193 -8.04 22.90 -9.66
CA ALA A 193 -7.66 23.92 -10.63
C ALA A 193 -8.26 25.28 -10.27
N ILE A 194 -9.56 25.33 -9.93
CA ILE A 194 -10.22 26.58 -9.54
C ILE A 194 -9.65 27.10 -8.22
N ALA A 195 -9.41 26.22 -7.23
CA ALA A 195 -8.80 26.62 -5.97
C ALA A 195 -7.38 27.17 -6.19
N THR A 196 -6.61 26.54 -7.07
CA THR A 196 -5.27 26.98 -7.45
C THR A 196 -5.31 28.36 -8.09
N PHE A 197 -6.19 28.55 -9.07
CA PHE A 197 -6.40 29.83 -9.74
C PHE A 197 -6.76 30.95 -8.76
N LEU A 198 -7.70 30.70 -7.85
CA LEU A 198 -8.12 31.68 -6.83
C LEU A 198 -7.06 31.95 -5.76
N THR A 199 -6.08 31.05 -5.60
CA THR A 199 -4.94 31.26 -4.70
C THR A 199 -3.78 31.99 -5.37
N LEU A 200 -3.77 32.18 -6.70
CA LEU A 200 -2.71 32.91 -7.42
C LEU A 200 -2.46 34.34 -6.91
N PRO A 201 -3.47 35.13 -6.47
CA PRO A 201 -3.22 36.46 -5.90
C PRO A 201 -2.22 36.47 -4.74
N LYS A 202 -2.05 35.35 -4.01
CA LYS A 202 -1.01 35.23 -2.98
C LYS A 202 0.40 35.43 -3.54
N GLN A 203 0.63 35.10 -4.82
CA GLN A 203 1.92 35.25 -5.49
C GLN A 203 2.29 36.73 -5.70
N ILE A 204 1.30 37.63 -5.78
CA ILE A 204 1.52 39.08 -5.87
C ILE A 204 2.37 39.55 -4.70
N PHE A 205 2.18 39.00 -3.50
CA PHE A 205 2.96 39.35 -2.32
C PHE A 205 4.46 39.08 -2.50
N LEU A 206 4.81 37.91 -3.06
CA LEU A 206 6.20 37.55 -3.32
C LEU A 206 6.81 38.43 -4.42
N VAL A 207 6.06 38.69 -5.51
CA VAL A 207 6.52 39.58 -6.59
C VAL A 207 6.71 41.01 -6.08
N TYR A 208 5.79 41.49 -5.23
CA TYR A 208 5.87 42.81 -4.60
C TYR A 208 7.08 42.94 -3.69
N LEU A 209 7.41 41.88 -2.93
CA LEU A 209 8.64 41.86 -2.13
C LEU A 209 9.88 42.04 -3.02
N GLY A 210 9.89 41.43 -4.22
CA GLY A 210 10.95 41.62 -5.22
C GLY A 210 11.08 43.07 -5.68
N VAL A 211 9.96 43.75 -5.93
CA VAL A 211 9.94 45.19 -6.26
C VAL A 211 10.45 46.04 -5.09
N LEU A 212 10.07 45.69 -3.85
CA LEU A 212 10.51 46.39 -2.65
C LEU A 212 12.01 46.24 -2.37
N LEU A 213 12.64 45.13 -2.77
CA LEU A 213 14.09 44.98 -2.68
C LEU A 213 14.86 46.03 -3.49
N LEU A 214 14.24 46.69 -4.47
CA LEU A 214 14.82 47.82 -5.21
C LEU A 214 14.57 49.17 -4.52
N GLN A 215 13.61 49.25 -3.60
CA GLN A 215 13.18 50.47 -2.95
C GLN A 215 13.59 50.44 -1.47
N SER A 216 14.84 50.81 -1.20
CA SER A 216 15.45 50.85 0.14
C SER A 216 14.91 51.98 1.05
N LYS A 217 13.59 52.10 1.20
CA LYS A 217 12.95 52.92 2.24
C LYS A 217 11.95 52.07 3.04
N PRO A 218 12.29 51.69 4.27
CA PRO A 218 11.46 50.79 5.06
C PRO A 218 10.38 51.56 5.82
N ASP A 219 9.17 51.66 5.27
CA ASP A 219 7.99 51.90 6.11
C ASP A 219 7.64 50.60 6.85
N ASN A 220 8.36 50.39 7.96
CA ASN A 220 8.30 49.18 8.77
C ASN A 220 6.90 48.91 9.34
N SER A 221 6.11 49.95 9.58
CA SER A 221 4.80 49.82 10.23
C SER A 221 3.75 49.16 9.33
N ALA A 222 3.60 49.61 8.07
CA ALA A 222 2.62 49.04 7.15
C ALA A 222 2.98 47.59 6.78
N LYS A 223 4.28 47.33 6.56
CA LYS A 223 4.81 45.98 6.32
C LYS A 223 4.47 45.05 7.48
N ASN A 224 4.79 45.43 8.72
CA ASN A 224 4.55 44.59 9.90
C ASN A 224 3.07 44.29 10.11
N ILE A 225 2.17 45.24 9.83
CA ILE A 225 0.72 45.01 9.92
C ILE A 225 0.27 43.98 8.89
N ILE A 226 0.72 44.08 7.63
CA ILE A 226 0.36 43.12 6.56
C ILE A 226 0.88 41.72 6.90
N PHE A 227 2.13 41.60 7.33
CA PHE A 227 2.70 40.32 7.76
C PHE A 227 1.97 39.76 8.99
N GLY A 228 1.60 40.61 9.95
CA GLY A 228 0.83 40.23 11.14
C GLY A 228 -0.56 39.70 10.81
N VAL A 229 -1.29 40.38 9.91
CA VAL A 229 -2.62 39.94 9.45
C VAL A 229 -2.52 38.63 8.67
N ALA A 230 -1.55 38.52 7.74
CA ALA A 230 -1.34 37.28 6.98
C ALA A 230 -1.01 36.09 7.91
N PHE A 231 -0.19 36.33 8.93
CA PHE A 231 0.15 35.32 9.94
C PHE A 231 -1.07 34.93 10.79
N ALA A 232 -1.88 35.89 11.21
CA ALA A 232 -3.11 35.61 11.96
C ALA A 232 -4.11 34.77 11.14
N VAL A 233 -4.36 35.13 9.88
CA VAL A 233 -5.22 34.36 8.97
C VAL A 233 -4.69 32.93 8.80
N THR A 234 -3.38 32.79 8.67
CA THR A 234 -2.71 31.49 8.55
C THR A 234 -2.97 30.60 9.78
N ILE A 235 -2.84 31.15 10.98
CA ILE A 235 -3.11 30.43 12.23
C ILE A 235 -4.58 30.00 12.31
N VAL A 236 -5.51 30.89 11.97
CA VAL A 236 -6.95 30.58 11.97
C VAL A 236 -7.27 29.43 11.02
N MET A 237 -6.73 29.47 9.80
CA MET A 237 -6.93 28.39 8.82
C MET A 237 -6.30 27.07 9.27
N ALA A 238 -5.11 27.11 9.86
CA ALA A 238 -4.47 25.93 10.44
C ALA A 238 -5.30 25.32 11.57
N PHE A 239 -5.84 26.14 12.47
CA PHE A 239 -6.72 25.69 13.55
C PHE A 239 -8.03 25.09 13.02
N TYR A 240 -8.64 25.71 12.00
CA TYR A 240 -9.83 25.19 11.34
C TYR A 240 -9.60 23.80 10.72
N ILE A 241 -8.49 23.61 9.99
CA ILE A 241 -8.10 22.32 9.41
C ILE A 241 -7.90 21.29 10.52
N TRP A 242 -7.18 21.66 11.59
CA TRP A 242 -6.94 20.78 12.73
C TRP A 242 -8.25 20.35 13.42
N TYR A 243 -9.19 21.27 13.64
CA TYR A 243 -10.48 20.99 14.24
C TYR A 243 -11.29 20.02 13.39
N LYS A 244 -11.41 20.27 12.09
CA LYS A 244 -12.10 19.37 11.15
C LYS A 244 -11.44 18.00 11.08
N MET A 245 -10.12 17.97 11.01
CA MET A 245 -9.35 16.73 10.94
C MET A 245 -9.49 15.90 12.22
N ARG A 246 -9.60 16.51 13.40
CA ARG A 246 -9.92 15.79 14.65
C ARG A 246 -11.28 15.10 14.60
N GLY A 247 -12.30 15.77 14.06
CA GLY A 247 -13.62 15.17 13.88
C GLY A 247 -13.57 13.93 12.98
N ILE A 248 -12.91 14.05 11.84
CA ILE A 248 -12.79 12.95 10.87
C ILE A 248 -11.98 11.78 11.42
N LYS A 249 -10.90 12.04 12.16
CA LYS A 249 -10.11 10.98 12.80
C LYS A 249 -10.93 10.14 13.77
N LYS A 250 -11.84 10.75 14.53
CA LYS A 250 -12.75 10.02 15.42
C LYS A 250 -13.67 9.09 14.63
N VAL A 251 -14.33 9.61 13.59
CA VAL A 251 -15.21 8.81 12.72
C VAL A 251 -14.47 7.65 12.05
N LEU A 252 -13.24 7.89 11.57
CA LEU A 252 -12.43 6.83 10.96
C LEU A 252 -12.00 5.73 11.94
N LEU A 253 -11.77 6.07 13.21
CA LEU A 253 -11.49 5.09 14.26
C LEU A 253 -12.75 4.29 14.61
N GLU A 254 -13.89 4.96 14.75
CA GLU A 254 -15.19 4.31 15.01
C GLU A 254 -15.57 3.33 13.89
N GLU A 255 -15.40 3.72 12.63
CA GLU A 255 -15.65 2.84 11.47
C GLU A 255 -14.70 1.63 11.45
N GLN A 256 -13.46 1.79 11.93
CA GLN A 256 -12.53 0.66 12.06
C GLN A 256 -12.95 -0.31 13.16
N GLU A 257 -13.38 0.20 14.32
CA GLU A 257 -13.88 -0.65 15.40
C GLU A 257 -15.14 -1.40 14.97
N GLN A 258 -16.04 -0.75 14.22
CA GLN A 258 -17.21 -1.42 13.62
C GLN A 258 -16.78 -2.54 12.67
N ARG A 259 -15.84 -2.29 11.75
CA ARG A 259 -15.32 -3.32 10.84
C ARG A 259 -14.67 -4.49 11.57
N LYS A 260 -14.03 -4.25 12.72
CA LYS A 260 -13.47 -5.33 13.57
C LYS A 260 -14.59 -6.18 14.18
N ARG A 261 -15.60 -5.54 14.78
CA ARG A 261 -16.76 -6.25 15.35
C ARG A 261 -17.51 -7.07 14.31
N ASP A 262 -17.74 -6.53 13.12
CA ASP A 262 -18.44 -7.24 12.04
C ASP A 262 -17.64 -8.47 11.55
N ARG A 263 -16.31 -8.38 11.51
CA ARG A 263 -15.43 -9.52 11.18
C ARG A 263 -15.48 -10.59 12.25
N GLU A 264 -15.41 -10.21 13.53
CA GLU A 264 -15.51 -11.15 14.65
C GLU A 264 -16.86 -11.88 14.65
N LEU A 265 -17.96 -11.16 14.41
CA LEU A 265 -19.29 -11.74 14.28
C LEU A 265 -19.41 -12.66 13.05
N ALA A 266 -18.79 -12.31 11.91
CA ALA A 266 -18.78 -13.16 10.72
C ALA A 266 -18.00 -14.46 10.95
N LEU A 267 -16.84 -14.38 11.61
CA LEU A 267 -16.03 -15.55 11.98
C LEU A 267 -16.74 -16.44 13.00
N GLN A 268 -17.44 -15.85 13.97
CA GLN A 268 -18.27 -16.61 14.91
C GLN A 268 -19.39 -17.36 14.17
N LYS A 269 -20.13 -16.70 13.28
CA LYS A 269 -21.17 -17.35 12.47
C LYS A 269 -20.62 -18.45 11.57
N GLU A 270 -19.45 -18.24 10.96
CA GLU A 270 -18.79 -19.26 10.15
C GLU A 270 -18.41 -20.48 11.00
N ASN A 271 -17.81 -20.26 12.18
CA ASN A 271 -17.47 -21.32 13.11
C ASN A 271 -18.69 -22.07 13.65
N GLU A 272 -19.79 -21.37 13.97
CA GLU A 272 -21.06 -21.96 14.39
C GLU A 272 -21.69 -22.81 13.27
N THR A 273 -21.61 -22.32 12.03
CA THR A 273 -22.11 -23.04 10.84
C THR A 273 -21.26 -24.30 10.59
N LEU A 274 -19.93 -24.20 10.70
CA LEU A 274 -19.03 -25.34 10.60
C LEU A 274 -19.30 -26.37 11.71
N ALA A 275 -19.44 -25.92 12.96
CA ALA A 275 -19.74 -26.77 14.11
C ALA A 275 -21.09 -27.49 13.97
N SER A 276 -22.12 -26.79 13.50
CA SER A 276 -23.43 -27.36 13.21
C SER A 276 -23.36 -28.37 12.06
N SER A 277 -22.58 -28.10 11.00
CA SER A 277 -22.37 -29.04 9.90
C SER A 277 -21.60 -30.30 10.32
N SER A 278 -20.61 -30.17 11.22
CA SER A 278 -19.89 -31.31 11.78
C SER A 278 -20.78 -32.14 12.69
N PHE A 279 -21.61 -31.49 13.51
CA PHE A 279 -22.57 -32.19 14.38
C PHE A 279 -23.59 -33.01 13.56
N VAL A 280 -24.16 -32.41 12.50
CA VAL A 280 -25.08 -33.11 11.58
C VAL A 280 -24.38 -34.24 10.80
N ARG A 281 -23.09 -34.09 10.48
CA ARG A 281 -22.32 -35.14 9.80
C ARG A 281 -22.05 -36.34 10.72
N ASP A 282 -21.82 -36.10 12.01
CA ASP A 282 -21.57 -37.15 13.00
C ASP A 282 -22.85 -37.94 13.34
N GLU A 283 -24.03 -37.31 13.27
CA GLU A 283 -25.33 -37.99 13.45
C GLU A 283 -25.89 -38.68 12.19
N SER A 284 -25.20 -38.60 11.04
CA SER A 284 -25.68 -39.21 9.79
C SER A 284 -25.79 -40.75 9.88
N PRO A 285 -26.78 -41.39 9.21
CA PRO A 285 -27.00 -42.85 9.29
C PRO A 285 -25.74 -43.67 8.98
N GLN A 286 -24.89 -43.15 8.09
CA GLN A 286 -23.66 -43.77 7.64
C GLN A 286 -22.57 -43.84 8.73
N SER A 287 -22.60 -42.95 9.73
CA SER A 287 -21.70 -43.04 10.89
C SER A 287 -22.11 -44.19 11.80
N LYS A 288 -23.41 -44.26 12.14
CA LYS A 288 -24.02 -45.34 12.94
C LYS A 288 -23.80 -46.71 12.30
N ASP A 289 -23.85 -46.77 10.97
CA ASP A 289 -23.62 -48.02 10.26
C ASP A 289 -22.16 -48.49 10.39
N ARG A 290 -21.19 -47.58 10.33
CA ARG A 290 -19.76 -47.95 10.50
C ARG A 290 -19.47 -48.42 11.92
N THR A 291 -20.10 -47.82 12.93
CA THR A 291 -19.94 -48.26 14.33
C THR A 291 -20.54 -49.65 14.57
N TRP A 292 -21.71 -49.94 14.00
CA TRP A 292 -22.31 -51.29 14.02
C TRP A 292 -21.41 -52.33 13.35
N LEU A 293 -20.86 -52.03 12.17
CA LEU A 293 -19.98 -52.96 11.42
C LEU A 293 -18.71 -53.32 12.19
N LEU A 294 -18.07 -52.32 12.80
CA LEU A 294 -16.86 -52.54 13.60
C LEU A 294 -17.16 -53.37 14.85
N ALA A 295 -18.28 -53.12 15.52
CA ALA A 295 -18.72 -53.92 16.66
C ALA A 295 -19.09 -55.36 16.27
N ASP A 296 -19.69 -55.57 15.10
CA ASP A 296 -20.03 -56.89 14.57
C ASP A 296 -18.76 -57.70 14.19
N GLN A 297 -17.78 -57.06 13.56
CA GLN A 297 -16.48 -57.68 13.27
C GLN A 297 -15.74 -58.10 14.54
N ALA A 298 -15.72 -57.24 15.57
CA ALA A 298 -15.08 -57.56 16.84
C ALA A 298 -15.74 -58.76 17.55
N ARG A 299 -17.08 -58.85 17.53
CA ARG A 299 -17.80 -60.01 18.07
C ARG A 299 -17.45 -61.30 17.35
N ARG A 300 -17.44 -61.29 16.01
CA ARG A 300 -17.07 -62.49 15.24
C ARG A 300 -15.63 -62.93 15.46
N GLN A 301 -14.70 -62.00 15.68
CA GLN A 301 -13.33 -62.33 16.04
C GLN A 301 -13.26 -63.01 17.41
N GLN A 302 -14.01 -62.53 18.39
CA GLN A 302 -14.08 -63.15 19.72
C GLN A 302 -14.73 -64.54 19.68
N GLU A 303 -15.80 -64.72 18.92
CA GLU A 303 -16.42 -66.04 18.71
C GLU A 303 -15.43 -67.01 18.05
N PHE A 304 -14.70 -66.56 17.04
CA PHE A 304 -13.69 -67.38 16.37
C PHE A 304 -12.52 -67.76 17.31
N GLU A 305 -12.09 -66.85 18.18
CA GLU A 305 -11.06 -67.16 19.19
C GLU A 305 -11.56 -68.15 20.25
N MET A 306 -12.85 -68.08 20.62
CA MET A 306 -13.49 -69.02 21.55
C MET A 306 -13.60 -70.42 20.94
N ASP A 307 -14.03 -70.52 19.68
CA ASP A 307 -14.08 -71.79 18.94
C ASP A 307 -12.68 -72.40 18.79
N ARG A 308 -11.67 -71.58 18.45
CA ARG A 308 -10.29 -72.04 18.34
C ARG A 308 -9.77 -72.57 19.67
N ARG A 309 -10.12 -71.93 20.80
CA ARG A 309 -9.75 -72.41 22.15
C ARG A 309 -10.45 -73.74 22.47
N ALA A 310 -11.71 -73.91 22.11
CA ALA A 310 -12.43 -75.17 22.31
C ALA A 310 -11.80 -76.32 21.49
N ASP A 311 -11.40 -76.05 20.25
CA ASP A 311 -10.76 -77.03 19.37
C ASP A 311 -9.39 -77.48 19.91
N TYR A 312 -8.56 -76.55 20.41
CA TYR A 312 -7.31 -76.91 21.10
C TYR A 312 -7.56 -77.77 22.35
N GLN A 313 -8.57 -77.43 23.13
CA GLN A 313 -8.90 -78.16 24.35
C GLN A 313 -9.44 -79.58 24.07
N GLN A 314 -10.07 -79.78 22.91
CA GLN A 314 -10.50 -81.09 22.43
C GLN A 314 -9.32 -81.93 21.91
N VAL A 315 -8.39 -81.32 21.15
CA VAL A 315 -7.17 -81.98 20.69
C VAL A 315 -6.26 -82.37 21.86
N ASP A 316 -6.17 -81.55 22.90
CA ASP A 316 -5.42 -81.87 24.12
C ASP A 316 -6.06 -83.04 24.90
N MET A 317 -7.40 -83.15 24.92
CA MET A 317 -8.10 -84.31 25.48
C MET A 317 -7.91 -85.58 24.65
N GLU A 318 -7.91 -85.48 23.32
CA GLU A 318 -7.63 -86.62 22.42
C GLU A 318 -6.16 -87.07 22.49
N ALA A 319 -5.22 -86.14 22.66
CA ALA A 319 -3.80 -86.44 22.88
C ALA A 319 -3.56 -87.13 24.23
N ALA A 320 -4.31 -86.77 25.28
CA ALA A 320 -4.30 -87.47 26.57
C ALA A 320 -4.89 -88.89 26.51
N ALA A 321 -5.71 -89.20 25.51
CA ALA A 321 -6.35 -90.51 25.31
C ALA A 321 -5.55 -91.51 24.45
N GLY A 322 -4.33 -91.16 24.02
CA GLY A 322 -3.34 -92.13 23.53
C GLY A 322 -3.65 -92.82 22.19
N THR A 323 -4.30 -92.14 21.23
CA THR A 323 -4.50 -92.69 19.88
C THR A 323 -3.79 -91.84 18.82
N THR A 324 -2.80 -92.42 18.14
CA THR A 324 -1.95 -91.76 17.14
C THR A 324 -2.65 -91.72 15.77
N GLY A 325 -2.84 -90.55 15.16
CA GLY A 325 -3.30 -90.48 13.77
C GLY A 325 -3.53 -89.07 13.17
N ARG A 326 -2.58 -88.63 12.34
CA ARG A 326 -2.64 -87.59 11.28
C ARG A 326 -3.23 -86.21 11.61
N ILE A 327 -2.34 -85.22 11.63
CA ILE A 327 -2.64 -83.78 11.50
C ILE A 327 -3.32 -83.51 10.14
N PRO A 328 -4.54 -82.97 10.08
CA PRO A 328 -5.12 -82.52 8.82
C PRO A 328 -4.42 -81.22 8.36
N PRO A 329 -4.23 -81.01 7.03
CA PRO A 329 -3.63 -79.79 6.54
C PRO A 329 -4.54 -78.58 6.85
N GLN A 330 -3.95 -77.56 7.47
CA GLN A 330 -4.57 -76.25 7.72
C GLN A 330 -5.11 -75.69 6.39
N ARG A 331 -6.44 -75.60 6.24
CA ARG A 331 -7.02 -74.80 5.16
C ARG A 331 -6.88 -73.32 5.54
N PRO A 332 -6.33 -72.46 4.66
CA PRO A 332 -6.35 -71.03 4.94
C PRO A 332 -7.80 -70.53 5.01
N PRO A 333 -8.11 -69.57 5.90
CA PRO A 333 -9.47 -69.06 6.06
C PRO A 333 -9.97 -68.43 4.75
N ARG A 334 -11.27 -68.63 4.46
CA ARG A 334 -11.96 -68.18 3.23
C ARG A 334 -11.94 -66.65 3.01
N TRP A 335 -11.42 -65.87 3.95
CA TRP A 335 -11.34 -64.41 3.88
C TRP A 335 -9.91 -63.85 3.75
N ALA A 336 -8.89 -64.69 3.54
CA ALA A 336 -7.52 -64.21 3.32
C ALA A 336 -7.45 -63.28 2.08
N PRO A 337 -6.94 -62.04 2.19
CA PRO A 337 -6.78 -61.18 1.04
C PRO A 337 -5.77 -61.79 0.06
N ALA A 338 -6.07 -61.75 -1.25
CA ALA A 338 -5.20 -62.29 -2.29
C ALA A 338 -3.82 -61.60 -2.29
N GLU A 339 -2.74 -62.37 -2.22
CA GLU A 339 -1.37 -61.85 -2.29
C GLU A 339 -1.09 -61.19 -3.66
N PRO A 340 -0.46 -60.00 -3.70
CA PRO A 340 -0.05 -59.40 -4.95
C PRO A 340 1.11 -60.19 -5.57
N ARG A 341 0.92 -60.61 -6.82
CA ARG A 341 1.86 -61.40 -7.62
C ARG A 341 3.15 -60.58 -7.88
N ARG A 342 4.28 -60.96 -7.28
CA ARG A 342 5.61 -60.39 -7.60
C ARG A 342 6.08 -60.90 -8.96
N GLU A 343 6.41 -60.00 -9.88
CA GLU A 343 7.15 -60.31 -11.11
C GLU A 343 8.58 -60.75 -10.78
N GLN A 344 9.04 -61.81 -11.44
CA GLN A 344 10.35 -62.42 -11.23
C GLN A 344 11.43 -61.67 -11.99
N GLU A 345 12.48 -61.34 -11.25
CA GLU A 345 13.78 -60.84 -11.69
C GLU A 345 14.57 -61.99 -12.35
N VAL A 346 14.98 -61.80 -13.61
CA VAL A 346 15.89 -62.71 -14.32
C VAL A 346 17.31 -62.13 -14.24
N SER A 347 18.17 -62.80 -13.49
CA SER A 347 19.62 -62.55 -13.41
C SER A 347 20.35 -63.48 -14.38
N GLY A 348 21.32 -62.94 -15.12
CA GLY A 348 22.16 -63.70 -16.05
C GLY A 348 23.39 -62.92 -16.54
N LEU A 349 24.41 -62.89 -15.69
CA LEU A 349 25.85 -63.04 -15.94
C LEU A 349 26.64 -62.06 -16.85
N ASP A 350 27.65 -61.48 -16.19
CA ASP A 350 29.07 -61.33 -16.57
C ASP A 350 29.52 -60.47 -17.75
N GLY A 351 30.41 -59.52 -17.44
CA GLY A 351 31.40 -59.00 -18.39
C GLY A 351 31.73 -57.50 -18.28
N ALA A 352 32.51 -57.10 -17.27
CA ALA A 352 33.43 -55.95 -17.43
C ALA A 352 34.67 -56.43 -18.25
N PRO A 353 35.56 -55.57 -18.80
CA PRO A 353 35.75 -54.15 -18.50
C PRO A 353 36.10 -53.23 -19.72
N GLY A 354 36.21 -51.91 -19.47
CA GLY A 354 37.22 -51.10 -20.18
C GLY A 354 36.76 -49.80 -20.86
N HIS A 355 37.12 -48.67 -20.24
CA HIS A 355 37.63 -47.42 -20.83
C HIS A 355 37.17 -46.98 -22.25
N ARG A 356 36.46 -45.83 -22.33
CA ARG A 356 37.06 -44.58 -22.85
C ARG A 356 36.13 -43.35 -22.70
N THR A 357 36.80 -42.25 -22.37
CA THR A 357 36.42 -40.84 -22.39
C THR A 357 35.98 -40.32 -23.77
N SER A 358 35.04 -39.35 -23.82
CA SER A 358 35.25 -37.96 -24.32
C SER A 358 33.95 -37.28 -24.80
N THR A 359 33.73 -36.03 -24.34
CA THR A 359 33.21 -34.83 -25.08
C THR A 359 31.88 -34.90 -25.85
N GLY A 360 30.99 -33.91 -25.92
CA GLY A 360 30.90 -32.50 -25.55
C GLY A 360 29.43 -32.07 -25.86
N LEU A 361 28.85 -31.16 -25.10
CA LEU A 361 28.68 -29.73 -25.44
C LEU A 361 27.60 -29.42 -26.51
N ASP A 362 26.76 -28.44 -26.13
CA ASP A 362 25.93 -27.53 -26.96
C ASP A 362 24.55 -28.09 -27.40
N GLY A 363 23.38 -27.50 -27.10
CA GLY A 363 23.05 -26.13 -26.74
C GLY A 363 22.73 -25.30 -27.98
N GLU A 364 21.45 -25.15 -28.35
CA GLU A 364 20.86 -23.87 -28.73
C GLU A 364 19.35 -23.96 -29.06
N TRP A 365 18.68 -22.87 -28.71
CA TRP A 365 17.26 -22.55 -28.89
C TRP A 365 17.08 -21.75 -30.18
N VAL A 366 15.94 -21.93 -30.84
CA VAL A 366 15.34 -20.95 -31.77
C VAL A 366 13.96 -20.60 -31.26
#